data_AF-A0A8T4WNB6-F1
#
_entry.id   AF-A0A8T4WNB6-F1
#
_cell.length_a   1.000
_cell.length_b   1.000
_cell.length_c   1.000
_cell.angle_alpha   90.00
_cell.angle_beta   90.00
_cell.angle_gamma   90.00
#
_symmetry.space_group_name_H-M   'P 1'
#
loop_
_entity.id
_entity.type
_entity.pdbx_description
1 polymer ?
#
loop_
_entity_poly.entity_id
_entity_poly.type
_entity_poly.pdbx_seq_one_letter_code
_entity_poly.pdbx_strand_id
1 'polypeptide(L)'
;MDTANDARILVMEDALKRLENIFSKRLLRFQVDYKRLLELHGKAKDAYYGIKFSYQEPEEIKSSKSLESLVEAIEQFEDIFQTARNERAFKPENPSQEKLIAETEYVFRTVFGFGNRLNYPSDPAFAIDILCVEITHASHIEESDRLTTCRCSDGSRIWEILTNIDFLDTELKMPAGVLPPTELMNRVSEAMFLHKSPLSQDTPLGRLDDPPEEALNQARAQVLNITKKVK
;
A
#
# COMPACT_ATOMS: atom_id res chain seq x y z
N MET A 1 4.80 -24.14 -2.28
CA MET A 1 4.38 -23.11 -3.27
C MET A 1 5.61 -22.54 -3.97
N ASP A 2 5.51 -22.07 -5.22
CA ASP A 2 6.63 -21.32 -5.84
C ASP A 2 6.70 -19.90 -5.25
N THR A 3 7.30 -19.79 -4.07
CA THR A 3 7.40 -18.54 -3.30
C THR A 3 8.20 -17.46 -4.02
N ALA A 4 9.11 -17.84 -4.93
CA ALA A 4 9.93 -16.90 -5.68
C ALA A 4 9.12 -16.16 -6.76
N ASN A 5 8.01 -16.75 -7.22
CA ASN A 5 7.12 -16.18 -8.23
C ASN A 5 5.74 -15.77 -7.69
N ASP A 6 5.44 -16.00 -6.41
CA ASP A 6 4.17 -15.59 -5.81
C ASP A 6 4.04 -14.05 -5.81
N ALA A 7 2.94 -13.55 -6.38
CA ALA A 7 2.73 -12.12 -6.54
C ALA A 7 2.66 -11.36 -5.21
N ARG A 8 2.15 -11.97 -4.13
CA ARG A 8 2.05 -11.36 -2.80
C ARG A 8 3.44 -11.10 -2.22
N ILE A 9 4.36 -12.04 -2.45
CA ILE A 9 5.77 -11.93 -2.05
C ILE A 9 6.49 -10.87 -2.92
N LEU A 10 6.25 -10.89 -4.24
CA LEU A 10 6.89 -9.92 -5.15
C LEU A 10 6.43 -8.47 -4.92
N VAL A 11 5.16 -8.23 -4.55
CA VAL A 11 4.68 -6.89 -4.16
C VAL A 11 5.38 -6.41 -2.88
N MET A 12 5.61 -7.31 -1.92
CA MET A 12 6.37 -7.00 -0.71
C MET A 12 7.83 -6.63 -1.03
N GLU A 13 8.44 -7.26 -2.03
CA GLU A 13 9.77 -6.86 -2.50
C GLU A 13 9.80 -5.44 -3.08
N ASP A 14 8.81 -5.09 -3.91
CA ASP A 14 8.69 -3.73 -4.47
C ASP A 14 8.57 -2.70 -3.33
N ALA A 15 7.73 -3.00 -2.34
CA ALA A 15 7.56 -2.15 -1.16
C ALA A 15 8.88 -1.98 -0.38
N LEU A 16 9.60 -3.06 -0.07
CA LEU A 16 10.89 -2.98 0.63
C LEU A 16 11.97 -2.24 -0.17
N LYS A 17 11.98 -2.36 -1.51
CA LYS A 17 12.88 -1.60 -2.41
C LYS A 17 12.55 -0.10 -2.40
N ARG A 18 11.27 0.27 -2.36
CA ARG A 18 10.84 1.67 -2.20
C ARG A 18 11.29 2.24 -0.87
N LEU A 19 11.11 1.49 0.21
CA LEU A 19 11.62 1.87 1.53
C LEU A 19 13.14 2.09 1.46
N GLU A 20 13.89 1.14 0.93
CA GLU A 20 15.35 1.26 0.76
C GLU A 20 15.73 2.57 0.05
N ASN A 21 15.05 2.90 -1.05
CA ASN A 21 15.30 4.10 -1.83
C ASN A 21 15.05 5.41 -1.03
N ILE A 22 14.02 5.46 -0.18
CA ILE A 22 13.71 6.65 0.63
C ILE A 22 14.84 6.92 1.65
N PHE A 23 15.26 5.90 2.38
CA PHE A 23 16.16 6.08 3.52
C PHE A 23 17.65 6.05 3.14
N SER A 24 18.05 5.24 2.15
CA SER A 24 19.42 5.23 1.64
C SER A 24 19.82 6.58 1.04
N LYS A 25 18.88 7.26 0.38
CA LYS A 25 19.07 8.60 -0.19
C LYS A 25 18.75 9.73 0.78
N ARG A 26 18.36 9.42 2.02
CA ARG A 26 18.00 10.39 3.06
C ARG A 26 16.96 11.42 2.60
N LEU A 27 15.88 10.94 1.97
CA LEU A 27 14.87 11.81 1.37
C LEU A 27 13.92 12.44 2.39
N LEU A 28 13.84 11.92 3.62
CA LEU A 28 12.99 12.51 4.65
C LEU A 28 13.52 13.84 5.12
N ARG A 29 12.62 14.83 5.21
CA ARG A 29 12.93 16.22 5.54
C ARG A 29 12.82 16.53 7.04
N PHE A 30 12.78 15.50 7.87
CA PHE A 30 12.85 15.60 9.33
C PHE A 30 13.98 14.73 9.87
N GLN A 31 14.44 15.06 11.08
CA GLN A 31 15.51 14.32 11.74
C GLN A 31 15.00 12.97 12.21
N VAL A 32 15.70 11.90 11.84
CA VAL A 32 15.40 10.52 12.23
C VAL A 32 16.71 9.74 12.34
N ASP A 33 16.73 8.67 13.15
CA ASP A 33 17.89 7.79 13.28
C ASP A 33 18.05 6.89 12.04
N TYR A 34 18.63 7.46 10.98
CA TYR A 34 18.91 6.74 9.74
C TYR A 34 19.79 5.51 9.92
N LYS A 35 20.70 5.52 10.91
CA LYS A 35 21.56 4.37 11.16
C LYS A 35 20.71 3.20 11.63
N ARG A 36 19.85 3.42 12.62
CA ARG A 36 18.94 2.40 13.13
C ARG A 36 17.95 1.93 12.07
N LEU A 37 17.40 2.84 11.27
CA LEU A 37 16.47 2.48 10.19
C LEU A 37 17.13 1.61 9.12
N LEU A 38 18.39 1.88 8.74
CA LEU A 38 19.14 1.04 7.81
C LEU A 38 19.43 -0.35 8.39
N GLU A 39 19.74 -0.46 9.69
CA GLU A 39 19.91 -1.74 10.38
C GLU A 39 18.61 -2.57 10.37
N LEU A 40 17.47 -1.93 10.67
CA LEU A 40 16.16 -2.57 10.66
C LEU A 40 15.74 -3.01 9.25
N HIS A 41 16.00 -2.17 8.24
CA HIS A 41 15.77 -2.53 6.84
C HIS A 41 16.60 -3.74 6.41
N GLY A 42 17.87 -3.82 6.81
CA GLY A 42 18.72 -4.98 6.57
C GLY A 42 18.13 -6.27 7.14
N LYS A 43 17.67 -6.23 8.40
CA LYS A 43 16.99 -7.37 9.04
C LYS A 43 15.70 -7.77 8.31
N ALA A 44 14.89 -6.80 7.93
CA ALA A 44 13.66 -7.04 7.16
C ALA A 44 13.98 -7.70 5.81
N LYS A 45 15.03 -7.25 5.11
CA LYS A 45 15.48 -7.79 3.83
C LYS A 45 15.97 -9.24 3.95
N ASP A 46 16.75 -9.55 4.98
CA ASP A 46 17.22 -10.93 5.24
C ASP A 46 16.04 -11.87 5.53
N ALA A 47 15.12 -11.43 6.39
CA ALA A 47 13.90 -12.18 6.72
C ALA A 47 13.01 -12.39 5.48
N TYR A 48 12.83 -11.35 4.66
CA TYR A 48 12.13 -11.42 3.37
C TYR A 48 12.73 -12.48 2.43
N TYR A 49 14.06 -12.52 2.27
CA TYR A 49 14.69 -13.53 1.40
C TYR A 49 14.56 -14.95 1.97
N GLY A 50 14.50 -15.09 3.29
CA GLY A 50 14.12 -16.34 3.95
C GLY A 50 12.74 -16.83 3.48
N ILE A 51 11.74 -15.94 3.40
CA ILE A 51 10.40 -16.26 2.87
C ILE A 51 10.45 -16.56 1.37
N LYS A 52 11.06 -15.67 0.58
CA LYS A 52 11.06 -15.73 -0.89
C LYS A 52 11.60 -17.05 -1.44
N PHE A 53 12.64 -17.59 -0.82
CA PHE A 53 13.31 -18.82 -1.27
C PHE A 53 12.99 -20.06 -0.42
N SER A 54 11.92 -20.00 0.39
CA SER A 54 11.54 -21.08 1.30
C SER A 54 10.81 -22.24 0.62
N TYR A 55 10.11 -22.00 -0.49
CA TYR A 55 9.16 -22.92 -1.13
C TYR A 55 8.00 -23.38 -0.21
N GLN A 56 7.85 -22.75 0.95
CA GLN A 56 6.84 -23.08 1.95
C GLN A 56 5.42 -22.81 1.45
N GLU A 57 4.47 -23.57 1.98
CA GLU A 57 3.04 -23.30 1.79
C GLU A 57 2.57 -22.12 2.66
N PRO A 58 1.45 -21.47 2.32
CA PRO A 58 0.97 -20.27 3.03
C PRO A 58 0.91 -20.40 4.57
N GLU A 59 0.43 -21.52 5.11
CA GLU A 59 0.33 -21.75 6.56
C GLU A 59 1.70 -21.88 7.25
N GLU A 60 2.67 -22.45 6.54
CA GLU A 60 4.05 -22.57 7.04
C GLU A 60 4.73 -21.20 7.04
N ILE A 61 4.46 -20.35 6.05
CA ILE A 61 4.96 -18.97 6.00
C ILE A 61 4.35 -18.15 7.15
N LYS A 62 3.04 -18.27 7.39
CA LYS A 62 2.33 -17.55 8.47
C LYS A 62 2.90 -17.85 9.85
N SER A 63 3.36 -19.08 10.07
CA SER A 63 3.96 -19.54 11.33
C SER A 63 5.50 -19.50 11.33
N SER A 64 6.11 -18.96 10.27
CA SER A 64 7.57 -18.91 10.13
C SER A 64 8.20 -17.81 10.98
N LYS A 65 9.39 -18.11 11.53
CA LYS A 65 10.24 -17.10 12.18
C LYS A 65 10.65 -15.97 11.23
N SER A 66 10.72 -16.26 9.93
CA SER A 66 11.05 -15.26 8.92
C SER A 66 9.95 -14.21 8.78
N LEU A 67 8.68 -14.61 8.80
CA LEU A 67 7.58 -13.63 8.80
C LEU A 67 7.54 -12.83 10.11
N GLU A 68 7.68 -13.50 11.25
CA GLU A 68 7.77 -12.85 12.57
C GLU A 68 8.89 -11.79 12.59
N SER A 69 10.12 -12.18 12.21
CA SER A 69 11.27 -11.27 12.17
C SER A 69 11.09 -10.10 11.20
N LEU A 70 10.41 -10.33 10.07
CA LEU A 70 10.12 -9.29 9.09
C LEU A 70 9.13 -8.26 9.66
N VAL A 71 8.04 -8.73 10.29
CA VAL A 71 7.03 -7.87 10.91
C VAL A 71 7.65 -7.07 12.05
N GLU A 72 8.36 -7.71 12.98
CA GLU A 72 9.01 -7.03 14.11
C GLU A 72 10.01 -5.95 13.67
N ALA A 73 10.77 -6.22 12.60
CA ALA A 73 11.71 -5.24 12.06
C ALA A 73 11.00 -4.00 11.50
N ILE A 74 9.85 -4.19 10.85
CA ILE A 74 9.06 -3.12 10.26
C ILE A 74 8.21 -2.38 11.31
N GLU A 75 7.73 -3.06 12.35
CA GLU A 75 7.08 -2.40 13.51
C GLU A 75 8.05 -1.47 14.23
N GLN A 76 9.27 -1.93 14.54
CA GLN A 76 10.31 -1.07 15.12
C GLN A 76 10.70 0.09 14.19
N PHE A 77 10.66 -0.15 12.87
CA PHE A 77 10.92 0.89 11.89
C PHE A 77 9.83 1.97 11.94
N GLU A 78 8.57 1.54 11.93
CA GLU A 78 7.41 2.42 12.00
C GLU A 78 7.43 3.26 13.29
N ASP A 79 7.72 2.65 14.44
CA ASP A 79 7.78 3.35 15.73
C ASP A 79 8.79 4.51 15.72
N ILE A 80 10.00 4.27 15.20
CA ILE A 80 11.03 5.31 15.05
C ILE A 80 10.56 6.40 14.08
N PHE A 81 9.98 6.00 12.95
CA PHE A 81 9.50 6.93 11.93
C PHE A 81 8.38 7.83 12.44
N GLN A 82 7.35 7.24 13.08
CA GLN A 82 6.20 7.98 13.59
C GLN A 82 6.58 8.85 14.79
N THR A 83 7.43 8.36 15.70
CA THR A 83 7.96 9.16 16.81
C THR A 83 8.68 10.40 16.28
N ALA A 84 9.62 10.23 15.36
CA ALA A 84 10.37 11.34 14.76
C ALA A 84 9.48 12.34 14.03
N ARG A 85 8.45 11.86 13.32
CA ARG A 85 7.47 12.71 12.62
C ARG A 85 6.61 13.51 13.61
N ASN A 86 6.12 12.86 14.66
CA ASN A 86 5.20 13.44 15.65
C ASN A 86 5.88 14.45 16.57
N GLU A 87 7.07 14.13 17.09
CA GLU A 87 7.85 15.04 17.95
C GLU A 87 8.18 16.36 17.26
N ARG A 88 8.30 16.34 15.93
CA ARG A 88 8.59 17.52 15.09
C ARG A 88 7.34 18.18 14.53
N ALA A 89 6.15 17.61 14.78
CA ALA A 89 4.89 18.01 14.12
C ALA A 89 5.08 18.20 12.60
N PHE A 90 5.86 17.31 11.96
CA PHE A 90 6.24 17.46 10.56
C PHE A 90 5.00 17.41 9.67
N LYS A 91 4.84 18.45 8.85
CA LYS A 91 3.80 18.54 7.82
C LYS A 91 4.49 18.60 6.46
N PRO A 92 4.14 17.72 5.50
CA PRO A 92 4.62 17.84 4.14
C PRO A 92 4.34 19.23 3.56
N GLU A 93 5.35 19.85 2.96
CA GLU A 93 5.25 21.18 2.35
C GLU A 93 4.85 21.13 0.87
N ASN A 94 5.01 19.97 0.24
CA ASN A 94 4.75 19.75 -1.17
C ASN A 94 4.40 18.28 -1.46
N PRO A 95 3.83 17.98 -2.64
CA PRO A 95 3.39 16.64 -3.02
C PRO A 95 4.52 15.61 -3.03
N SER A 96 5.75 16.02 -3.33
CA SER A 96 6.90 15.12 -3.30
C SER A 96 7.20 14.64 -1.87
N GLN A 97 7.15 15.53 -0.87
CA GLN A 97 7.29 15.15 0.53
C GLN A 97 6.12 14.28 1.00
N GLU A 98 4.89 14.63 0.62
CA GLU A 98 3.68 13.87 0.95
C GLU A 98 3.74 12.44 0.39
N LYS A 99 4.19 12.31 -0.86
CA LYS A 99 4.38 11.02 -1.51
C LYS A 99 5.39 10.15 -0.76
N LEU A 100 6.49 10.72 -0.25
CA LEU A 100 7.48 9.95 0.53
C LEU A 100 6.87 9.39 1.82
N ILE A 101 6.00 10.16 2.48
CA ILE A 101 5.27 9.70 3.67
C ILE A 101 4.29 8.59 3.28
N ALA A 102 3.45 8.83 2.28
CA ALA A 102 2.49 7.84 1.79
C ALA A 102 3.19 6.55 1.33
N GLU A 103 4.33 6.66 0.63
CA GLU A 103 5.12 5.50 0.19
C GLU A 103 5.62 4.70 1.41
N THR A 104 6.08 5.38 2.46
CA THR A 104 6.52 4.72 3.70
C THR A 104 5.36 3.99 4.39
N GLU A 105 4.21 4.65 4.54
CA GLU A 105 2.99 4.05 5.12
C GLU A 105 2.46 2.88 4.29
N TYR A 106 2.56 2.96 2.96
CA TYR A 106 2.23 1.85 2.04
C TYR A 106 3.10 0.62 2.32
N VAL A 107 4.38 0.79 2.63
CA VAL A 107 5.26 -0.34 2.97
C VAL A 107 4.83 -1.01 4.26
N PHE A 108 4.54 -0.22 5.31
CA PHE A 108 4.08 -0.74 6.60
C PHE A 108 2.82 -1.57 6.41
N ARG A 109 1.83 -1.00 5.72
CA ARG A 109 0.57 -1.70 5.41
C ARG A 109 0.79 -2.97 4.60
N THR A 110 1.68 -2.93 3.61
CA THR A 110 2.03 -4.10 2.81
C THR A 110 2.58 -5.21 3.72
N VAL A 111 3.58 -4.92 4.56
CA VAL A 111 4.19 -5.95 5.40
C VAL A 111 3.19 -6.50 6.43
N PHE A 112 2.48 -5.64 7.16
CA PHE A 112 1.51 -6.07 8.18
C PHE A 112 0.33 -6.83 7.57
N GLY A 113 -0.11 -6.46 6.38
CA GLY A 113 -1.19 -7.15 5.67
C GLY A 113 -0.77 -8.46 4.99
N PHE A 114 0.52 -8.80 4.93
CA PHE A 114 1.00 -9.97 4.20
C PHE A 114 0.45 -11.29 4.75
N GLY A 115 0.48 -11.47 6.08
CA GLY A 115 -0.07 -12.67 6.72
C GLY A 115 -1.54 -12.91 6.39
N ASN A 116 -2.34 -11.85 6.32
CA ASN A 116 -3.75 -11.98 5.91
C ASN A 116 -3.90 -12.30 4.42
N ARG A 117 -3.08 -11.71 3.54
CA ARG A 117 -3.10 -11.99 2.09
C ARG A 117 -2.76 -13.44 1.76
N LEU A 118 -2.06 -14.14 2.65
CA LEU A 118 -1.82 -15.58 2.55
C LEU A 118 -3.07 -16.45 2.83
N ASN A 119 -4.18 -15.89 3.31
CA ASN A 119 -5.47 -16.59 3.42
C ASN A 119 -6.20 -16.74 2.08
N TYR A 120 -5.85 -15.92 1.08
CA TYR A 120 -6.52 -15.90 -0.22
C TYR A 120 -5.79 -16.78 -1.24
N PRO A 121 -6.46 -17.13 -2.36
CA PRO A 121 -5.81 -17.80 -3.47
C PRO A 121 -4.58 -17.04 -3.96
N SER A 122 -3.63 -17.74 -4.60
CA SER A 122 -2.44 -17.13 -5.22
C SER A 122 -2.73 -16.26 -6.44
N ASP A 123 -4.00 -15.85 -6.65
CA ASP A 123 -4.38 -14.86 -7.67
C ASP A 123 -3.67 -13.53 -7.37
N PRO A 124 -2.94 -12.94 -8.35
CA PRO A 124 -2.32 -11.64 -8.20
C PRO A 124 -3.23 -10.53 -7.66
N ALA A 125 -4.55 -10.58 -7.86
CA ALA A 125 -5.48 -9.59 -7.32
C ALA A 125 -5.31 -9.40 -5.79
N PHE A 126 -5.08 -10.49 -5.06
CA PHE A 126 -4.95 -10.51 -3.60
C PHE A 126 -3.52 -10.21 -3.12
N ALA A 127 -2.62 -9.80 -4.02
CA ALA A 127 -1.31 -9.28 -3.67
C ALA A 127 -1.36 -7.82 -3.19
N ILE A 128 -2.54 -7.19 -3.13
CA ILE A 128 -2.75 -5.88 -2.51
C ILE A 128 -4.00 -5.95 -1.64
N ASP A 129 -4.17 -4.95 -0.78
CA ASP A 129 -5.44 -4.78 -0.10
C ASP A 129 -6.48 -4.18 -1.04
N ILE A 130 -7.65 -4.82 -1.10
CA ILE A 130 -8.83 -4.30 -1.78
C ILE A 130 -9.82 -3.88 -0.70
N LEU A 131 -10.23 -2.62 -0.73
CA LEU A 131 -11.04 -1.95 0.29
C LEU A 131 -12.37 -1.48 -0.29
N CYS A 132 -13.41 -1.51 0.53
CA CYS A 132 -14.60 -0.70 0.37
C CYS A 132 -14.32 0.64 1.04
N VAL A 133 -14.34 1.71 0.26
CA VAL A 133 -14.17 3.08 0.75
C VAL A 133 -15.39 3.92 0.38
N GLU A 134 -15.79 4.80 1.29
CA GLU A 134 -16.87 5.76 1.05
C GLU A 134 -16.29 7.12 0.65
N ILE A 135 -16.83 7.74 -0.39
CA ILE A 135 -16.44 9.07 -0.83
C ILE A 135 -17.03 10.10 0.14
N THR A 136 -16.17 10.77 0.89
CA THR A 136 -16.55 11.86 1.81
C THR A 136 -16.52 13.23 1.13
N HIS A 137 -15.72 13.37 0.08
CA HIS A 137 -15.63 14.56 -0.75
C HIS A 137 -15.06 14.22 -2.13
N ALA A 138 -15.61 14.83 -3.18
CA ALA A 138 -15.09 14.75 -4.54
C ALA A 138 -15.00 16.16 -5.14
N SER A 139 -13.89 16.47 -5.82
CA SER A 139 -13.72 17.73 -6.55
C SER A 139 -12.87 17.55 -7.80
N HIS A 140 -13.24 18.26 -8.86
CA HIS A 140 -12.43 18.33 -10.08
C HIS A 140 -11.13 19.09 -9.82
N ILE A 141 -10.05 18.64 -10.46
CA ILE A 141 -8.76 19.32 -10.39
C ILE A 141 -8.77 20.47 -11.41
N GLU A 142 -8.56 21.71 -10.99
CA GLU A 142 -8.63 22.90 -11.87
C GLU A 142 -7.64 22.81 -13.04
N GLU A 143 -6.49 22.17 -12.83
CA GLU A 143 -5.46 21.96 -13.85
C GLU A 143 -5.73 20.76 -14.79
N SER A 144 -6.88 20.07 -14.67
CA SER A 144 -7.21 18.91 -15.50
C SER A 144 -8.71 18.70 -15.75
N ASP A 145 -9.09 18.67 -17.03
CA ASP A 145 -10.47 18.36 -17.44
C ASP A 145 -10.89 16.89 -17.23
N ARG A 146 -9.98 16.03 -16.77
CA ARG A 146 -10.17 14.57 -16.73
C ARG A 146 -9.91 13.93 -15.38
N LEU A 147 -9.50 14.71 -14.39
CA LEU A 147 -9.11 14.17 -13.08
C LEU A 147 -9.99 14.77 -11.98
N THR A 148 -10.41 13.88 -11.10
CA THR A 148 -11.16 14.17 -9.88
C THR A 148 -10.32 13.71 -8.70
N THR A 149 -10.18 14.57 -7.70
CA THR A 149 -9.65 14.17 -6.39
C THR A 149 -10.80 13.74 -5.49
N CYS A 150 -10.64 12.59 -4.86
CA CYS A 150 -11.62 12.01 -3.96
C CYS A 150 -10.99 11.79 -2.60
N ARG A 151 -11.58 12.39 -1.56
CA ARG A 151 -11.29 12.08 -0.17
C ARG A 151 -12.22 10.96 0.27
N CYS A 152 -11.66 9.80 0.59
CA CYS A 152 -12.43 8.61 0.92
C CYS A 152 -12.13 8.12 2.33
N SER A 153 -13.04 7.38 2.96
CA SER A 153 -12.79 6.69 4.22
C SER A 153 -13.09 5.19 4.11
N ASP A 154 -12.23 4.36 4.70
CA ASP A 154 -12.49 2.93 4.91
C ASP A 154 -12.99 2.65 6.34
N GLY A 155 -13.37 3.68 7.09
CA GLY A 155 -13.76 3.60 8.50
C GLY A 155 -12.58 3.61 9.48
N SER A 156 -11.35 3.33 9.03
CA SER A 156 -10.14 3.35 9.86
C SER A 156 -9.27 4.59 9.63
N ARG A 157 -9.18 5.05 8.37
CA ARG A 157 -8.44 6.25 7.98
C ARG A 157 -9.10 6.96 6.81
N ILE A 158 -8.47 8.06 6.41
CA ILE A 158 -8.80 8.82 5.21
C ILE A 158 -7.78 8.46 4.12
N TRP A 159 -8.26 8.44 2.89
CA TRP A 159 -7.52 8.17 1.67
C TRP A 159 -7.68 9.33 0.70
N GLU A 160 -6.58 9.75 0.08
CA GLU A 160 -6.64 10.59 -1.11
C GLU A 160 -6.51 9.71 -2.38
N ILE A 161 -7.51 9.79 -3.25
CA ILE A 161 -7.58 9.00 -4.48
C ILE A 161 -7.82 9.93 -5.67
N LEU A 162 -6.90 9.92 -6.63
CA LEU A 162 -7.07 10.60 -7.91
C LEU A 162 -7.62 9.61 -8.94
N THR A 163 -8.62 10.04 -9.68
CA THR A 163 -9.34 9.19 -10.62
C THR A 163 -9.81 9.95 -11.84
N ASN A 164 -10.00 9.24 -12.95
CA ASN A 164 -10.65 9.73 -14.16
C ASN A 164 -12.09 9.19 -14.30
N ILE A 165 -12.66 8.69 -13.21
CA ILE A 165 -14.06 8.29 -13.16
C ILE A 165 -14.87 9.57 -12.96
N ASP A 166 -15.70 9.88 -13.96
CA ASP A 166 -16.63 11.00 -13.91
C ASP A 166 -17.85 10.65 -13.04
N PHE A 167 -18.59 11.67 -12.61
CA PHE A 167 -19.85 11.54 -11.87
C PHE A 167 -19.74 10.82 -10.51
N LEU A 168 -18.62 11.02 -9.81
CA LEU A 168 -18.49 10.59 -8.42
C LEU A 168 -19.14 11.61 -7.49
N ASP A 169 -20.05 11.11 -6.65
CA ASP A 169 -20.74 11.89 -5.63
C ASP A 169 -20.34 11.40 -4.23
N THR A 170 -20.62 12.21 -3.22
CA THR A 170 -20.46 11.83 -1.81
C THR A 170 -21.35 10.64 -1.45
N GLU A 171 -20.97 9.90 -0.41
CA GLU A 171 -21.68 8.71 0.11
C GLU A 171 -21.66 7.49 -0.84
N LEU A 172 -21.03 7.59 -2.01
CA LEU A 172 -20.78 6.42 -2.85
C LEU A 172 -19.71 5.53 -2.21
N LYS A 173 -20.00 4.23 -2.14
CA LYS A 173 -19.03 3.21 -1.75
C LYS A 173 -18.37 2.63 -2.98
N MET A 174 -17.04 2.62 -3.01
CA MET A 174 -16.24 2.22 -4.16
C MET A 174 -15.22 1.14 -3.77
N PRO A 175 -14.91 0.17 -4.64
CA PRO A 175 -13.80 -0.73 -4.43
C PRO A 175 -12.49 -0.01 -4.76
N ALA A 176 -11.56 0.08 -3.81
CA ALA A 176 -10.26 0.71 -3.97
C ALA A 176 -9.13 -0.28 -3.68
N GLY A 177 -8.12 -0.32 -4.56
CA GLY A 177 -6.90 -1.08 -4.36
C GLY A 177 -5.83 -0.18 -3.75
N VAL A 178 -5.24 -0.60 -2.64
CA VAL A 178 -4.10 0.10 -2.05
C VAL A 178 -2.85 -0.23 -2.86
N LEU A 179 -2.35 0.77 -3.58
CA LEU A 179 -1.24 0.65 -4.53
C LEU A 179 -0.08 1.55 -4.09
N PRO A 180 1.14 1.36 -4.64
CA PRO A 180 2.21 2.30 -4.40
C PRO A 180 1.77 3.73 -4.78
N PRO A 181 1.92 4.71 -3.86
CA PRO A 181 1.44 6.06 -4.11
C PRO A 181 2.03 6.70 -5.35
N THR A 182 1.22 7.50 -6.03
CA THR A 182 1.61 8.19 -7.26
C THR A 182 1.34 9.69 -7.12
N GLU A 183 2.23 10.49 -7.71
CA GLU A 183 2.03 11.93 -7.82
C GLU A 183 1.49 12.22 -9.22
N LEU A 184 0.33 12.87 -9.28
CA LEU A 184 -0.33 13.30 -10.52
C LEU A 184 -0.81 14.74 -10.31
N MET A 185 -0.46 15.64 -11.22
CA MET A 185 -0.87 17.06 -11.15
C MET A 185 -0.65 17.70 -9.77
N ASN A 186 0.55 17.53 -9.18
CA ASN A 186 0.90 18.08 -7.86
C ASN A 186 -0.06 17.63 -6.72
N ARG A 187 -0.55 16.39 -6.79
CA ARG A 187 -1.35 15.73 -5.75
C ARG A 187 -0.92 14.27 -5.63
N VAL A 188 -1.09 13.70 -4.44
CA VAL A 188 -0.71 12.31 -4.16
C VAL A 188 -1.95 11.43 -4.14
N SER A 189 -1.95 10.36 -4.93
CA SER A 189 -2.96 9.30 -4.88
C SER A 189 -2.38 8.12 -4.11
N GLU A 190 -3.01 7.74 -3.01
CA GLU A 190 -2.58 6.66 -2.11
C GLU A 190 -3.20 5.30 -2.47
N ALA A 191 -4.29 5.32 -3.22
CA ALA A 191 -5.00 4.16 -3.71
C ALA A 191 -5.59 4.46 -5.10
N MET A 192 -6.26 3.47 -5.68
CA MET A 192 -6.94 3.60 -6.97
C MET A 192 -8.28 2.88 -6.91
N PHE A 193 -9.36 3.51 -7.40
CA PHE A 193 -10.60 2.79 -7.63
C PHE A 193 -10.41 1.68 -8.65
N LEU A 194 -10.88 0.48 -8.33
CA LEU A 194 -10.71 -0.72 -9.15
C LEU A 194 -11.86 -0.92 -10.14
N HIS A 195 -12.96 -0.22 -9.94
CA HIS A 195 -14.12 -0.30 -10.82
C HIS A 195 -14.87 1.04 -10.87
N LYS A 196 -15.65 1.25 -11.94
CA LYS A 196 -16.45 2.47 -12.13
C LYS A 196 -17.78 2.43 -11.41
N SER A 197 -18.35 1.25 -11.24
CA SER A 197 -19.64 1.11 -10.56
C SER A 197 -19.46 1.12 -9.05
N PRO A 198 -20.34 1.81 -8.32
CA PRO A 198 -20.35 1.75 -6.86
C PRO A 198 -20.75 0.36 -6.37
N LEU A 199 -20.33 0.05 -5.15
CA LEU A 199 -20.74 -1.12 -4.37
C LEU A 199 -22.14 -0.89 -3.79
N SER A 200 -22.74 -1.96 -3.26
CA SER A 200 -23.97 -1.83 -2.49
C SER A 200 -23.76 -0.91 -1.28
N GLN A 201 -24.78 -0.12 -0.93
CA GLN A 201 -24.74 0.71 0.28
C GLN A 201 -24.66 -0.14 1.56
N ASP A 202 -25.07 -1.41 1.51
CA ASP A 202 -24.95 -2.34 2.64
C ASP A 202 -23.53 -2.93 2.79
N THR A 203 -22.63 -2.70 1.83
CA THR A 203 -21.26 -3.21 1.90
C THR A 203 -20.51 -2.52 3.06
N PRO A 204 -19.90 -3.28 3.99
CA PRO A 204 -19.16 -2.70 5.10
C PRO A 204 -17.88 -2.02 4.61
N LEU A 205 -17.49 -0.92 5.27
CA LEU A 205 -16.22 -0.25 5.00
C LEU A 205 -15.04 -1.10 5.48
N GLY A 206 -13.87 -0.89 4.86
CA GLY A 206 -12.66 -1.65 5.19
C GLY A 206 -12.37 -2.71 4.14
N ARG A 207 -11.72 -3.82 4.52
CA ARG A 207 -11.30 -4.86 3.57
C ARG A 207 -12.53 -5.53 2.93
N LEU A 208 -12.46 -5.71 1.60
CA LEU A 208 -13.43 -6.50 0.84
C LEU A 208 -12.95 -7.94 0.73
N ASP A 209 -13.70 -8.85 1.34
CA ASP A 209 -13.42 -10.29 1.26
C ASP A 209 -13.89 -10.92 -0.05
N ASP A 210 -14.94 -10.36 -0.66
CA ASP A 210 -15.50 -10.79 -1.94
C ASP A 210 -15.65 -9.59 -2.91
N PRO A 211 -14.54 -9.10 -3.50
CA PRO A 211 -14.59 -8.00 -4.46
C PRO A 211 -15.26 -8.42 -5.77
N PRO A 212 -15.98 -7.51 -6.47
CA PRO A 212 -16.50 -7.78 -7.80
C PRO A 212 -15.40 -8.19 -8.79
N GLU A 213 -15.73 -9.06 -9.75
CA GLU A 213 -14.76 -9.62 -10.70
C GLU A 213 -14.05 -8.53 -11.53
N GLU A 214 -14.73 -7.44 -11.89
CA GLU A 214 -14.11 -6.30 -12.56
C GLU A 214 -13.04 -5.63 -11.69
N ALA A 215 -13.27 -5.54 -10.38
CA ALA A 215 -12.29 -5.00 -9.44
C ALA A 215 -11.08 -5.95 -9.31
N LEU A 216 -11.32 -7.27 -9.26
CA LEU A 216 -10.25 -8.27 -9.28
C LEU A 216 -9.42 -8.19 -10.56
N ASN A 217 -10.05 -8.08 -11.73
CA ASN A 217 -9.36 -7.91 -13.01
C ASN A 217 -8.43 -6.68 -13.02
N GLN A 218 -8.93 -5.54 -12.53
CA GLN A 218 -8.13 -4.33 -12.47
C GLN A 218 -6.99 -4.45 -11.44
N ALA A 219 -7.24 -5.06 -10.27
CA ALA A 219 -6.20 -5.33 -9.28
C ALA A 219 -5.09 -6.24 -9.84
N ARG A 220 -5.45 -7.33 -10.55
CA ARG A 220 -4.48 -8.21 -11.24
C ARG A 220 -3.59 -7.41 -12.19
N ALA A 221 -4.19 -6.56 -13.02
CA ALA A 221 -3.44 -5.77 -13.99
C ALA A 221 -2.40 -4.86 -13.30
N GLN A 222 -2.78 -4.20 -12.20
CA GLN A 222 -1.86 -3.34 -11.43
C GLN A 222 -0.75 -4.14 -10.75
N VAL A 223 -1.08 -5.27 -10.12
CA VAL A 223 -0.10 -6.13 -9.48
C VAL A 223 0.90 -6.70 -10.48
N LEU A 224 0.45 -7.12 -11.66
CA LEU A 224 1.35 -7.57 -12.73
C LEU A 224 2.29 -6.45 -13.19
N ASN A 225 1.82 -5.20 -13.22
CA ASN A 225 2.69 -4.05 -13.53
C ASN A 225 3.71 -3.75 -12.43
N ILE A 226 3.36 -3.94 -11.16
CA ILE A 226 4.29 -3.82 -10.03
C ILE A 226 5.36 -4.90 -10.12
N THR A 227 4.95 -6.15 -10.20
CA THR A 227 5.85 -7.32 -10.17
C THR A 227 6.79 -7.41 -11.37
N LYS A 228 6.40 -6.89 -12.55
CA LYS A 228 7.29 -6.74 -13.71
C LYS A 228 8.50 -5.85 -13.47
N LYS A 229 8.43 -4.89 -12.54
CA LYS A 229 9.55 -3.98 -12.21
C LYS A 229 10.53 -4.58 -11.23
N VAL A 230 10.13 -5.68 -10.57
CA VAL A 230 10.91 -6.37 -9.55
C VAL A 230 11.77 -7.49 -10.15
N LYS A 231 11.28 -8.11 -11.23
CA LYS A 231 11.97 -9.12 -12.04
C LYS A 231 13.01 -8.48 -12.95
#